data_AF-A0A938MKJ4-F1
#
_entry.id   AF-A0A938MKJ4-F1
#
_cell.length_a   1.000
_cell.length_b   1.000
_cell.length_c   1.000
_cell.angle_alpha   90.00
_cell.angle_beta   90.00
_cell.angle_gamma   90.00
#
_symmetry.space_group_name_H-M   'P 1'
#
loop_
_entity.id
_entity.type
_entity.pdbx_description
1 polymer ?
#
loop_
_entity_poly.entity_id
_entity_poly.type
_entity_poly.pdbx_seq_one_letter_code
_entity_poly.pdbx_strand_id
1 'polypeptide(L)'
;MATLALKGGTPVRTTPWPKYPVLGADEEAAAVRVVRAQNLCEAFGTEVREFEKEFAAYLGVRHAIAVCNGTAALHTALAAAGVGVGHEVIVPPYTFVATATAVPMQNAIPVFADIEPRTQGLDPAEVAKRITARTRAVI
;
A
#
# COMPACT_ATOMS: atom_id res chain seq x y z
N MET A 1 30.84 -1.62 31.45
CA MET A 1 29.99 -1.51 30.25
C MET A 1 30.02 -2.85 29.53
N ALA A 2 28.88 -3.40 29.12
CA ALA A 2 28.86 -4.65 28.35
C ALA A 2 29.44 -4.43 26.94
N THR A 3 30.21 -5.40 26.42
CA THR A 3 30.69 -5.38 25.03
C THR A 3 29.50 -5.51 24.09
N LEU A 4 29.39 -4.64 23.08
CA LEU A 4 28.33 -4.72 22.07
C LEU A 4 28.44 -6.04 21.30
N ALA A 5 27.30 -6.63 20.92
CA ALA A 5 27.26 -7.85 20.11
C ALA A 5 28.04 -7.71 18.79
N LEU A 6 27.93 -6.54 18.15
CA LEU A 6 28.69 -6.19 16.94
C LEU A 6 30.22 -6.23 17.15
N LYS A 7 30.68 -6.09 18.39
CA LYS A 7 32.10 -6.06 18.79
C LYS A 7 32.54 -7.35 19.51
N GLY A 8 31.82 -8.45 19.30
CA GLY A 8 32.13 -9.76 19.90
C GLY A 8 31.58 -9.98 21.31
N GLY A 9 30.70 -9.09 21.79
CA GLY A 9 29.93 -9.35 23.01
C GLY A 9 28.75 -10.30 22.78
N THR A 10 28.08 -10.72 23.86
CA THR A 10 26.90 -11.58 23.77
C THR A 10 25.68 -10.80 23.27
N PRO A 11 24.97 -11.25 22.21
CA PRO A 11 23.72 -10.64 21.77
C PRO A 11 22.64 -10.66 22.85
N VAL A 12 21.96 -9.53 23.04
CA VAL A 12 20.82 -9.40 23.98
C VAL A 12 19.68 -10.34 23.60
N ARG A 13 19.48 -10.57 22.29
CA ARG A 13 18.48 -11.49 21.76
C ARG A 13 19.19 -12.65 21.09
N THR A 14 19.01 -13.84 21.64
CA THR A 14 19.57 -15.11 21.14
C THR A 14 18.57 -15.88 20.27
N THR A 15 17.28 -15.55 20.35
CA THR A 15 16.22 -16.16 19.53
C THR A 15 15.96 -15.35 18.25
N PRO A 16 15.88 -15.98 17.07
CA PRO A 16 15.50 -15.30 15.83
C PRO A 16 14.10 -14.67 15.89
N TRP A 17 13.80 -13.77 14.94
CA TRP A 17 12.45 -13.23 14.77
C TRP A 17 11.55 -14.31 14.18
N PRO A 18 10.22 -14.24 14.39
CA PRO A 18 9.29 -15.12 13.69
C PRO A 18 9.52 -15.08 12.18
N LYS A 19 9.28 -16.22 11.52
CA LYS A 19 9.34 -16.27 10.05
C LYS A 19 8.17 -15.49 9.46
N TYR A 20 8.45 -14.74 8.40
CA TYR A 20 7.46 -14.03 7.61
C TYR A 20 7.87 -14.11 6.13
N PRO A 21 6.94 -14.36 5.19
CA PRO A 21 5.50 -14.55 5.37
C PRO A 21 5.15 -15.89 6.06
N VAL A 22 3.94 -15.97 6.62
CA VAL A 22 3.38 -17.21 7.16
C VAL A 22 2.53 -17.84 6.07
N LEU A 23 2.92 -19.03 5.61
CA LEU A 23 2.19 -19.82 4.61
C LEU A 23 1.92 -21.21 5.20
N GLY A 24 0.70 -21.71 5.03
CA GLY A 24 0.24 -22.99 5.54
C GLY A 24 -0.42 -23.86 4.47
N ALA A 25 -1.13 -24.88 4.94
CA ALA A 25 -1.79 -25.86 4.07
C ALA A 25 -2.90 -25.22 3.21
N ASP A 26 -3.56 -24.17 3.71
CA ASP A 26 -4.64 -23.48 3.02
C ASP A 26 -4.11 -22.71 1.80
N GLU A 27 -3.00 -21.98 1.94
CA GLU A 27 -2.35 -21.30 0.81
C GLU A 27 -1.81 -22.29 -0.23
N GLU A 28 -1.22 -23.41 0.21
CA GLU A 28 -0.76 -24.48 -0.69
C GLU A 28 -1.93 -25.07 -1.49
N ALA A 29 -3.02 -25.44 -0.80
CA ALA A 29 -4.20 -26.01 -1.45
C ALA A 29 -4.83 -25.03 -2.45
N ALA A 30 -4.90 -23.74 -2.11
CA ALA A 30 -5.37 -22.69 -3.01
C ALA A 30 -4.50 -22.60 -4.26
N ALA A 31 -3.17 -22.51 -4.12
CA ALA A 31 -2.25 -22.44 -5.25
C ALA A 31 -2.35 -23.68 -6.16
N VAL A 32 -2.39 -24.88 -5.56
CA VAL A 32 -2.51 -26.15 -6.30
C VAL A 32 -3.83 -26.23 -7.07
N ARG A 33 -4.94 -25.73 -6.50
CA ARG A 33 -6.25 -25.70 -7.16
C ARG A 33 -6.18 -24.92 -8.49
N VAL A 34 -5.61 -23.72 -8.48
CA VAL A 34 -5.50 -22.89 -9.69
C VAL A 34 -4.59 -23.52 -10.74
N VAL A 35 -3.45 -24.09 -10.30
CA VAL A 35 -2.52 -24.79 -11.21
C VAL A 35 -3.19 -25.99 -11.87
N ARG A 36 -3.93 -26.81 -11.10
CA ARG A 36 -4.65 -27.98 -11.63
C ARG A 36 -5.81 -27.59 -12.54
N ALA A 37 -6.47 -26.46 -12.28
CA ALA A 37 -7.50 -25.92 -13.16
C ALA A 37 -6.93 -25.40 -14.50
N GLN A 38 -5.61 -25.30 -14.63
CA GLN A 38 -4.90 -24.77 -15.81
C GLN A 38 -5.41 -23.38 -16.26
N ASN A 39 -5.88 -22.59 -15.29
CA ASN A 39 -6.49 -21.31 -15.56
C ASN A 39 -5.90 -20.24 -14.64
N LEU A 40 -4.81 -19.62 -15.11
CA LEU A 40 -4.04 -18.63 -14.36
C LEU A 40 -4.46 -17.18 -14.68
N CYS A 41 -5.53 -16.99 -15.45
CA CYS A 41 -5.96 -15.68 -15.92
C CYS A 41 -7.30 -15.30 -15.28
N GLU A 42 -7.37 -14.10 -14.70
CA GLU A 42 -8.58 -13.58 -14.04
C GLU A 42 -9.79 -13.60 -14.98
N ALA A 43 -9.60 -13.23 -16.25
CA ALA A 43 -10.68 -13.14 -17.23
C ALA A 43 -11.48 -14.44 -17.38
N PHE A 44 -10.83 -15.58 -17.15
CA PHE A 44 -11.44 -16.90 -17.26
C PHE A 44 -11.59 -17.60 -15.90
N GLY A 45 -10.93 -17.12 -14.85
CA GLY A 45 -10.94 -17.69 -13.50
C GLY A 45 -11.94 -17.02 -12.57
N THR A 46 -12.11 -17.59 -11.37
CA THR A 46 -13.02 -17.06 -10.32
C THR A 46 -12.29 -16.58 -9.08
N GLU A 47 -11.07 -17.05 -8.81
CA GLU A 47 -10.34 -16.80 -7.56
C GLU A 47 -10.19 -15.31 -7.23
N VAL A 48 -9.86 -14.47 -8.23
CA VAL A 48 -9.72 -13.01 -8.02
C VAL A 48 -11.06 -12.37 -7.69
N ARG A 49 -12.14 -12.76 -8.39
CA ARG A 49 -13.49 -12.21 -8.16
C ARG A 49 -14.05 -12.60 -6.80
N GLU A 50 -13.79 -13.82 -6.34
CA GLU A 50 -14.17 -14.24 -4.98
C GLU A 50 -13.34 -13.51 -3.93
N PHE A 51 -12.02 -13.38 -4.13
CA PHE A 51 -11.17 -12.56 -3.27
C PHE A 51 -11.66 -11.11 -3.18
N GLU A 52 -12.02 -10.47 -4.29
CA GLU A 52 -12.55 -9.10 -4.30
C GLU A 52 -13.85 -8.98 -3.49
N LYS A 53 -14.76 -9.96 -3.58
CA LYS A 53 -15.99 -9.96 -2.79
C LYS A 53 -15.71 -10.12 -1.30
N GLU A 54 -14.88 -11.10 -0.94
CA GLU A 54 -14.50 -11.37 0.44
C GLU A 54 -13.75 -10.18 1.05
N PHE A 55 -12.84 -9.57 0.28
CA PHE A 55 -12.06 -8.41 0.71
C PHE A 55 -12.92 -7.15 0.83
N ALA A 56 -13.86 -6.92 -0.09
CA ALA A 56 -14.83 -5.84 0.02
C ALA A 56 -15.71 -6.00 1.28
N ALA A 57 -16.18 -7.22 1.55
CA ALA A 57 -16.94 -7.53 2.75
C ALA A 57 -16.12 -7.32 4.03
N TYR A 58 -14.85 -7.76 4.04
CA TYR A 58 -13.93 -7.56 5.16
C TYR A 58 -13.70 -6.08 5.47
N LEU A 59 -13.55 -5.24 4.44
CA LEU A 59 -13.36 -3.79 4.58
C LEU A 59 -14.67 -3.02 4.84
N GLY A 60 -15.84 -3.65 4.69
CA GLY A 60 -17.15 -2.99 4.81
C GLY A 60 -17.45 -2.01 3.67
N VAL A 61 -16.90 -2.24 2.47
CA VAL A 61 -17.12 -1.40 1.27
C VAL A 61 -17.94 -2.15 0.22
N ARG A 62 -18.54 -1.42 -0.73
CA ARG A 62 -19.36 -2.04 -1.79
C ARG A 62 -18.53 -2.78 -2.84
N HIS A 63 -17.31 -2.31 -3.11
CA HIS A 63 -16.45 -2.81 -4.17
C HIS A 63 -14.99 -2.80 -3.73
N ALA A 64 -14.24 -3.82 -4.14
CA ALA A 64 -12.78 -3.87 -4.12
C ALA A 64 -12.30 -4.31 -5.50
N ILE A 65 -11.13 -3.83 -5.92
CA ILE A 65 -10.49 -4.19 -7.18
C ILE A 65 -9.09 -4.69 -6.88
N ALA A 66 -8.80 -5.95 -7.20
CA ALA A 66 -7.50 -6.55 -7.02
C ALA A 66 -6.55 -6.13 -8.15
N VAL A 67 -5.33 -5.75 -7.77
CA VAL A 67 -4.26 -5.38 -8.69
C VAL A 67 -2.94 -6.02 -8.24
N CYS A 68 -1.90 -5.94 -9.06
CA CYS A 68 -0.66 -6.66 -8.82
C CYS A 68 0.14 -6.21 -7.59
N ASN A 69 -0.05 -4.98 -7.09
CA ASN A 69 0.57 -4.46 -5.87
C ASN A 69 -0.03 -3.11 -5.43
N GLY A 70 0.40 -2.58 -4.29
CA GLY A 70 -0.07 -1.30 -3.75
C GLY A 70 0.27 -0.07 -4.60
N THR A 71 1.40 -0.06 -5.31
CA THR A 71 1.75 1.05 -6.21
C THR A 71 0.79 1.11 -7.41
N ALA A 72 0.47 -0.05 -7.99
CA ALA A 72 -0.57 -0.15 -9.02
C ALA A 72 -1.94 0.27 -8.49
N ALA A 73 -2.27 -0.03 -7.23
CA ALA A 73 -3.53 0.40 -6.63
C ALA A 73 -3.63 1.92 -6.53
N LEU A 74 -2.58 2.59 -6.05
CA LEU A 74 -2.51 4.06 -5.99
C LEU A 74 -2.56 4.68 -7.39
N HIS A 75 -1.82 4.11 -8.35
CA HIS A 75 -1.83 4.56 -9.74
C HIS A 75 -3.26 4.49 -10.32
N THR A 76 -3.92 3.33 -10.23
CA THR A 76 -5.30 3.14 -10.71
C THR A 76 -6.29 4.06 -10.00
N ALA A 77 -6.17 4.23 -8.68
CA ALA A 77 -7.06 5.10 -7.90
C ALA A 77 -6.93 6.58 -8.32
N LEU A 78 -5.71 7.08 -8.52
CA LEU A 78 -5.49 8.46 -8.95
C LEU A 78 -5.99 8.70 -10.37
N ALA A 79 -5.78 7.74 -11.28
CA ALA A 79 -6.35 7.82 -12.63
C ALA A 79 -7.88 7.85 -12.59
N ALA A 80 -8.52 6.99 -11.78
CA ALA A 80 -9.97 6.97 -11.60
C ALA A 80 -10.53 8.26 -10.98
N ALA A 81 -9.76 8.94 -10.12
CA ALA A 81 -10.10 10.24 -9.54
C ALA A 81 -9.91 11.43 -10.53
N GLY A 82 -9.36 11.16 -11.72
CA GLY A 82 -9.09 12.18 -12.75
C GLY A 82 -7.88 13.06 -12.42
N VAL A 83 -6.91 12.56 -11.65
CA VAL A 83 -5.62 13.23 -11.45
C VAL A 83 -4.81 13.19 -12.76
N GLY A 84 -4.09 14.27 -13.06
CA GLY A 84 -3.45 14.45 -14.36
C GLY A 84 -2.54 15.67 -14.40
N VAL A 85 -2.11 16.04 -15.61
CA VAL A 85 -1.20 17.18 -15.85
C VAL A 85 -1.74 18.46 -15.22
N GLY A 86 -0.89 19.16 -14.47
CA GLY A 86 -1.22 20.43 -13.82
C GLY A 86 -2.00 20.30 -12.51
N HIS A 87 -2.41 19.09 -12.12
CA HIS A 87 -2.99 18.84 -10.79
C HIS A 87 -1.92 18.71 -9.71
N GLU A 88 -2.26 19.16 -8.51
CA GLU A 88 -1.49 18.95 -7.28
C GLU A 88 -2.18 17.86 -6.43
N VAL A 89 -1.39 16.98 -5.82
CA VAL A 89 -1.87 15.97 -4.86
C VAL A 89 -1.09 16.12 -3.57
N ILE A 90 -1.80 16.35 -2.46
CA ILE A 90 -1.19 16.54 -1.16
C ILE A 90 -0.90 15.16 -0.54
N VAL A 91 0.33 14.95 -0.06
CA VAL A 91 0.79 13.70 0.55
C VAL A 91 1.73 13.98 1.74
N PRO A 92 1.86 13.07 2.72
CA PRO A 92 2.87 13.20 3.77
C PRO A 92 4.28 12.91 3.24
N PRO A 93 5.34 13.60 3.72
CA PRO A 93 6.72 13.23 3.44
C PRO A 93 7.17 12.01 4.25
N TYR A 94 6.49 11.71 5.36
CA TYR A 94 6.75 10.54 6.21
C TYR A 94 5.84 9.38 5.80
N THR A 95 6.26 8.62 4.79
CA THR A 95 5.51 7.48 4.24
C THR A 95 6.45 6.59 3.41
N PHE A 96 5.94 5.47 2.90
CA PHE A 96 6.66 4.69 1.88
C PHE A 96 6.65 5.43 0.53
N VAL A 97 7.76 5.34 -0.21
CA VAL A 97 7.99 6.13 -1.44
C VAL A 97 6.86 6.02 -2.47
N ALA A 98 6.17 4.88 -2.54
CA ALA A 98 5.06 4.65 -3.47
C ALA A 98 3.94 5.69 -3.37
N THR A 99 3.65 6.19 -2.15
CA THR A 99 2.61 7.20 -1.91
C THR A 99 2.88 8.47 -2.72
N ALA A 100 4.12 8.97 -2.66
CA ALA A 100 4.52 10.18 -3.37
C ALA A 100 4.78 9.93 -4.86
N THR A 101 5.34 8.78 -5.24
CA THR A 101 5.68 8.49 -6.64
C THR A 101 4.47 8.11 -7.50
N ALA A 102 3.36 7.66 -6.91
CA ALA A 102 2.12 7.44 -7.64
C ALA A 102 1.55 8.73 -8.27
N VAL A 103 1.87 9.91 -7.71
CA VAL A 103 1.44 11.21 -8.21
C VAL A 103 2.10 11.58 -9.56
N PRO A 104 3.44 11.61 -9.70
CA PRO A 104 4.08 11.87 -10.99
C PRO A 104 3.86 10.75 -12.01
N MET A 105 3.47 9.53 -11.61
CA MET A 105 3.00 8.52 -12.56
C MET A 105 1.73 8.96 -13.32
N GLN A 106 0.98 9.94 -12.80
CA GLN A 106 -0.13 10.60 -13.49
C GLN A 106 0.27 11.93 -14.16
N ASN A 107 1.57 12.28 -14.19
CA ASN A 107 2.08 13.59 -14.58
C ASN A 107 1.56 14.75 -13.69
N ALA A 108 1.15 14.45 -12.45
CA ALA A 108 0.74 15.43 -11.44
C ALA A 108 1.90 15.80 -10.50
N ILE A 109 1.69 16.81 -9.66
CA ILE A 109 2.70 17.38 -8.76
C ILE A 109 2.40 16.95 -7.31
N PRO A 110 3.31 16.23 -6.63
CA PRO A 110 3.16 15.96 -5.20
C PRO A 110 3.44 17.23 -4.39
N VAL A 111 2.56 17.54 -3.43
CA VAL A 111 2.71 18.66 -2.49
C VAL A 111 2.80 18.09 -1.07
N PHE A 112 3.93 18.30 -0.41
CA PHE A 112 4.16 17.71 0.91
C PHE A 112 3.53 18.53 2.03
N ALA A 113 2.65 17.91 2.82
CA ALA A 113 2.10 18.42 4.07
C ALA A 113 2.68 17.64 5.26
N ASP A 114 3.03 18.35 6.34
CA ASP A 114 3.71 17.72 7.48
C ASP A 114 2.77 16.79 8.28
N ILE A 115 3.34 16.00 9.18
CA ILE A 115 2.63 15.03 10.02
C ILE A 115 2.39 15.54 11.44
N GLU A 116 1.40 14.97 12.11
CA GLU A 116 1.22 15.12 13.55
C GLU A 116 2.28 14.29 14.31
N PRO A 117 3.10 14.88 15.22
CA PRO A 117 4.15 14.13 15.92
C PRO A 117 3.65 12.97 16.78
N ARG A 118 2.39 13.02 17.22
CA ARG A 118 1.79 12.03 18.12
C ARG A 118 1.26 10.80 17.40
N THR A 119 0.64 11.00 16.24
CA THR A 119 -0.02 9.93 15.46
C THR A 119 0.84 9.50 14.27
N GLN A 120 1.79 10.35 13.87
CA GLN A 120 2.58 10.23 12.65
C GLN A 120 1.73 10.23 11.37
N GLY A 121 0.43 10.54 11.49
CA GLY A 121 -0.48 10.74 10.38
C GLY A 121 -0.36 12.15 9.80
N LEU A 122 -0.83 12.31 8.57
CA LEU A 122 -0.87 13.59 7.87
C LEU A 122 -1.66 14.65 8.67
N ASP A 123 -1.06 15.81 8.97
CA ASP A 123 -1.69 16.85 9.79
C ASP A 123 -2.77 17.61 8.97
N PRO A 124 -4.05 17.55 9.37
CA PRO A 124 -5.13 18.24 8.65
C PRO A 124 -4.95 19.75 8.55
N ALA A 125 -4.32 20.39 9.56
CA ALA A 125 -4.04 21.82 9.53
C ALA A 125 -2.96 22.17 8.51
N GLU A 126 -1.96 21.29 8.35
CA GLU A 126 -0.93 21.46 7.32
C GLU A 126 -1.48 21.20 5.91
N VAL A 127 -2.40 20.25 5.75
CA VAL A 127 -3.14 20.03 4.51
C VAL A 127 -3.91 21.29 4.12
N ALA A 128 -4.69 21.88 5.03
CA ALA A 128 -5.50 23.06 4.75
C ALA A 128 -4.67 24.24 4.21
N LYS A 129 -3.44 24.43 4.71
CA LYS A 129 -2.52 25.49 4.26
C LYS A 129 -1.97 25.29 2.83
N ARG A 130 -2.01 24.07 2.30
CA ARG A 130 -1.44 23.68 1.01
C ARG A 130 -2.48 23.48 -0.09
N ILE A 131 -3.77 23.59 0.25
CA ILE A 131 -4.83 23.55 -0.76
C ILE A 131 -4.71 24.78 -1.66
N THR A 132 -4.63 24.54 -2.96
CA THR A 132 -4.64 25.55 -4.02
C THR A 132 -5.76 25.25 -5.01
N ALA A 133 -5.97 26.14 -5.98
CA ALA A 133 -6.89 25.89 -7.09
C ALA A 133 -6.50 24.68 -7.97
N ARG A 134 -5.26 24.16 -7.84
CA ARG A 134 -4.78 22.97 -8.57
C ARG A 134 -4.91 21.68 -7.76
N THR A 135 -5.23 21.76 -6.47
CA THR A 135 -5.33 20.56 -5.61
C THR A 135 -6.49 19.67 -6.05
N ARG A 136 -6.17 18.44 -6.45
CA ARG A 136 -7.15 17.46 -6.94
C ARG A 136 -7.46 16.36 -5.93
N ALA A 137 -6.50 16.00 -5.08
CA ALA A 137 -6.63 14.93 -4.10
C ALA A 137 -5.70 15.14 -2.89
N VAL A 138 -6.00 14.42 -1.81
CA VAL A 138 -5.17 14.25 -0.61
C VAL A 138 -5.06 12.75 -0.36
N ILE A 139 -3.83 12.26 -0.12
CA ILE A 139 -3.55 10.85 0.19
C ILE A 139 -2.90 10.76 1.56
#